data_AF-A0A382F9L7-F1
#
_entry.id   AF-A0A382F9L7-F1
#
_cell.length_a   1.000
_cell.length_b   1.000
_cell.length_c   1.000
_cell.angle_alpha   90.00
_cell.angle_beta   90.00
_cell.angle_gamma   90.00
#
_symmetry.space_group_name_H-M   'P 1'
#
loop_
_entity.id
_entity.type
_entity.pdbx_description
1 polymer ?
#
loop_
_entity_poly.entity_id
_entity_poly.type
_entity_poly.pdbx_seq_one_letter_code
_entity_poly.pdbx_strand_id
1 'polypeptide(L)'
;MIAEKLTTPASGCRLMQCTNQNILFGQPPEVLKGVLRSGITEFHTLVLLDSKEKDGSLINNIEFPLYYFLFGMGGLTKNKLNLVGERDAVEQMLRLMNIALLGPDRAEFEAWGSEPSATNEWLGVAADAGLKRDQDDCLPMLAFFEPYFFENGSVTVGPVRISHLAFDCYRVQEDTSSTDVFLNEDRQVQPAYPIHADYNTSTLSRFGLEVLGGATGFTPNEPCTGLVLCFNGSFMLIDSMPFLDQHLYARGISKNQTSACFLTHVHD
;
A
#
# COMPACT_ATOMS: atom_id res chain seq x y z
N MET A 1 13.26 -13.83 24.32
CA MET A 1 13.90 -13.66 22.99
C MET A 1 12.98 -14.28 21.98
N ILE A 2 12.42 -13.47 21.08
CA ILE A 2 11.74 -13.99 19.89
C ILE A 2 12.87 -14.47 18.98
N ALA A 3 12.91 -15.76 18.65
CA ALA A 3 13.84 -16.25 17.64
C ALA A 3 13.50 -15.59 16.31
N GLU A 4 14.53 -15.22 15.53
CA GLU A 4 14.33 -14.67 14.20
C GLU A 4 13.35 -15.53 13.39
N LYS A 5 12.32 -14.89 12.84
CA LYS A 5 11.27 -15.58 12.09
C LYS A 5 10.95 -14.83 10.82
N LEU A 6 11.26 -15.45 9.68
CA LEU A 6 10.83 -15.00 8.37
C LEU A 6 9.45 -15.61 8.05
N THR A 7 8.52 -14.77 7.62
CA THR A 7 7.16 -15.17 7.22
C THR A 7 6.77 -14.55 5.89
N THR A 8 5.76 -15.12 5.24
CA THR A 8 5.19 -14.63 3.97
C THR A 8 3.72 -14.26 4.21
N PRO A 9 3.44 -13.03 4.68
CA PRO A 9 2.07 -12.62 4.99
C PRO A 9 1.20 -12.43 3.74
N ALA A 10 1.81 -12.12 2.60
CA ALA A 10 1.17 -11.98 1.30
C ALA A 10 2.17 -12.34 0.18
N SER A 11 1.67 -12.68 -1.00
CA SER A 11 2.52 -12.90 -2.19
C SER A 11 3.18 -11.58 -2.58
N GLY A 12 4.48 -11.56 -2.88
CA GLY A 12 5.23 -10.32 -3.12
C GLY A 12 5.69 -9.61 -1.84
N CYS A 13 5.49 -10.23 -0.67
CA CYS A 13 5.85 -9.67 0.63
C CYS A 13 6.60 -10.69 1.50
N ARG A 14 7.54 -10.20 2.31
CA ARG A 14 8.15 -10.96 3.42
C ARG A 14 8.13 -10.12 4.68
N LEU A 15 7.91 -10.76 5.82
CA LEU A 15 8.00 -10.12 7.12
C LEU A 15 9.04 -10.84 7.98
N MET A 16 10.06 -10.10 8.38
CA MET A 16 11.13 -10.56 9.25
C MET A 16 10.90 -10.03 10.68
N GLN A 17 10.76 -10.93 11.65
CA GLN A 17 10.68 -10.59 13.06
C GLN A 17 12.06 -10.72 13.70
N CYS A 18 12.59 -9.62 14.21
CA CYS A 18 13.82 -9.50 15.00
C CYS A 18 13.46 -9.14 16.45
N THR A 19 14.45 -9.06 17.34
CA THR A 19 14.22 -8.95 18.80
C THR A 19 13.33 -7.75 19.20
N ASN A 20 13.47 -6.60 18.52
CA ASN A 20 12.65 -5.39 18.74
C ASN A 20 12.28 -4.67 17.44
N GLN A 21 12.29 -5.38 16.32
CA GLN A 21 12.11 -4.82 14.98
C GLN A 21 11.32 -5.82 14.15
N ASN A 22 10.27 -5.35 13.48
CA ASN A 22 9.50 -6.15 12.53
C ASN A 22 9.62 -5.42 11.20
N ILE A 23 10.21 -6.09 10.22
CA ILE A 23 10.64 -5.49 8.95
C ILE A 23 9.80 -6.09 7.84
N LEU A 24 9.09 -5.24 7.11
CA LEU A 24 8.23 -5.62 5.99
C LEU A 24 8.95 -5.32 4.67
N PHE A 25 9.25 -6.35 3.90
CA PHE A 25 9.84 -6.26 2.56
C PHE A 25 8.75 -6.43 1.52
N GLY A 26 8.59 -5.46 0.63
CA GLY A 26 7.51 -5.44 -0.35
C GLY A 26 6.15 -5.20 0.30
N GLN A 27 5.39 -4.31 -0.32
CA GLN A 27 4.05 -3.92 0.07
C GLN A 27 3.12 -4.02 -1.15
N PRO A 28 2.78 -5.26 -1.58
CA PRO A 28 1.76 -5.49 -2.61
C PRO A 28 0.40 -4.94 -2.18
N PRO A 29 -0.59 -4.84 -3.09
CA PRO A 29 -1.91 -4.33 -2.73
C PRO A 29 -2.53 -5.15 -1.60
N GLU A 30 -3.16 -4.47 -0.64
CA GLU A 30 -3.80 -5.07 0.54
C GLU A 30 -2.85 -5.92 1.43
N VAL A 31 -1.53 -5.68 1.39
CA VAL A 31 -0.52 -6.38 2.21
C VAL A 31 -0.88 -6.39 3.70
N LEU A 32 -1.45 -5.30 4.22
CA LEU A 32 -1.84 -5.16 5.62
C LEU A 32 -2.81 -6.27 6.06
N LYS A 33 -3.73 -6.69 5.18
CA LYS A 33 -4.67 -7.77 5.47
C LYS A 33 -3.94 -9.08 5.72
N GLY A 34 -2.92 -9.39 4.91
CA GLY A 34 -2.06 -10.57 5.10
C GLY A 34 -1.27 -10.53 6.41
N VAL A 35 -0.73 -9.36 6.75
CA VAL A 35 -0.01 -9.13 8.01
C VAL A 35 -0.92 -9.37 9.21
N LEU A 36 -2.12 -8.78 9.21
CA LEU A 36 -3.12 -8.95 10.28
C LEU A 36 -3.65 -10.39 10.37
N ARG A 37 -3.90 -11.07 9.25
CA ARG A 37 -4.27 -12.49 9.23
C ARG A 37 -3.17 -13.41 9.77
N SER A 38 -1.92 -12.99 9.69
CA SER A 38 -0.77 -13.69 10.27
C SER A 38 -0.63 -13.46 11.79
N GLY A 39 -1.54 -12.69 12.40
CA GLY A 39 -1.53 -12.37 13.83
C GLY A 39 -0.48 -11.32 14.21
N ILE A 40 0.07 -10.60 13.23
CA ILE A 40 1.10 -9.59 13.45
C ILE A 40 0.44 -8.21 13.45
N THR A 41 0.63 -7.47 14.53
CA THR A 41 -0.02 -6.16 14.75
C THR A 41 0.95 -5.00 14.85
N GLU A 42 2.26 -5.26 14.71
CA GLU A 42 3.28 -4.22 14.77
C GLU A 42 4.36 -4.46 13.71
N PHE A 43 4.75 -3.39 13.02
CA PHE A 43 5.93 -3.32 12.16
C PHE A 43 6.60 -1.94 12.28
N HIS A 44 7.91 -1.93 12.09
CA HIS A 44 8.76 -0.77 12.43
C HIS A 44 9.51 -0.24 11.22
N THR A 45 9.72 -1.08 10.21
CA THR A 45 10.53 -0.76 9.04
C THR A 45 9.86 -1.32 7.79
N LEU A 46 9.65 -0.46 6.81
CA LEU A 46 9.25 -0.83 5.45
C LEU A 46 10.48 -0.80 4.56
N VAL A 47 10.71 -1.86 3.79
CA VAL A 47 11.77 -1.94 2.79
C VAL A 47 11.12 -1.93 1.41
N LEU A 48 11.46 -0.91 0.63
CA LEU A 48 11.07 -0.78 -0.78
C LEU A 48 11.86 -1.78 -1.61
N LEU A 49 11.17 -2.53 -2.47
CA LEU A 49 11.81 -3.47 -3.38
C LEU A 49 12.35 -2.77 -4.63
N ASP A 50 13.25 -3.47 -5.33
CA ASP A 50 13.73 -3.06 -6.66
C ASP A 50 12.60 -3.14 -7.68
N SER A 51 11.80 -4.22 -7.62
CA SER A 51 10.59 -4.35 -8.43
C SER A 51 9.55 -3.33 -8.01
N LYS A 52 9.13 -2.50 -8.98
CA LYS A 52 7.99 -1.59 -8.80
C LYS A 52 6.64 -2.29 -9.01
N GLU A 53 6.63 -3.32 -9.85
CA GLU A 53 5.44 -4.04 -10.28
C GLU A 53 5.76 -5.53 -10.50
N LYS A 54 4.79 -6.40 -10.17
CA LYS A 54 4.78 -7.84 -10.46
C LYS A 54 3.36 -8.28 -10.83
N ASP A 55 3.20 -8.89 -12.00
CA ASP A 55 1.91 -9.44 -12.50
C ASP A 55 0.76 -8.40 -12.50
N GLY A 56 1.06 -7.20 -12.98
CA GLY A 56 0.15 -6.06 -13.01
C GLY A 56 -0.09 -5.38 -11.65
N SER A 57 0.55 -5.85 -10.57
CA SER A 57 0.36 -5.32 -9.21
C SER A 57 1.58 -4.51 -8.76
N LEU A 58 1.36 -3.30 -8.25
CA LEU A 58 2.42 -2.50 -7.63
C LEU A 58 2.94 -3.17 -6.36
N ILE A 59 4.24 -3.12 -6.10
CA ILE A 59 4.90 -3.87 -5.01
C ILE A 59 5.35 -2.99 -3.85
N ASN A 60 5.19 -1.68 -3.94
CA ASN A 60 5.66 -0.72 -2.95
C ASN A 60 4.54 0.23 -2.48
N ASN A 61 3.32 -0.27 -2.25
CA ASN A 61 2.19 0.56 -1.77
C ASN A 61 2.28 0.71 -0.24
N ILE A 62 2.53 1.92 0.25
CA ILE A 62 2.82 2.15 1.67
C ILE A 62 1.73 2.95 2.40
N GLU A 63 0.68 3.41 1.72
CA GLU A 63 -0.41 4.20 2.31
C GLU A 63 -1.13 3.45 3.43
N PHE A 64 -1.64 2.25 3.17
CA PHE A 64 -2.33 1.47 4.20
C PHE A 64 -1.41 1.00 5.34
N PRO A 65 -0.17 0.54 5.08
CA PRO A 65 0.83 0.36 6.14
C PRO A 65 1.04 1.62 6.99
N LEU A 66 1.14 2.80 6.37
CA LEU A 66 1.27 4.06 7.08
C LEU A 66 0.02 4.39 7.91
N TYR A 67 -1.18 4.26 7.37
CA TYR A 67 -2.40 4.52 8.15
C TYR A 67 -2.53 3.57 9.33
N TYR A 68 -2.22 2.29 9.14
CA TYR A 68 -2.23 1.34 10.24
C TYR A 68 -1.17 1.69 11.29
N PHE A 69 0.00 2.13 10.86
CA PHE A 69 1.01 2.66 11.77
C PHE A 69 0.47 3.84 12.58
N LEU A 70 -0.09 4.86 11.93
CA LEU A 70 -0.59 6.07 12.60
C LEU A 70 -1.75 5.79 13.56
N PHE A 71 -2.75 5.03 13.10
CA PHE A 71 -4.04 4.89 13.81
C PHE A 71 -4.22 3.55 14.51
N GLY A 72 -3.70 2.46 13.93
CA GLY A 72 -3.81 1.10 14.48
C GLY A 72 -2.73 0.79 15.52
N MET A 73 -1.51 1.26 15.29
CA MET A 73 -0.36 1.04 16.18
C MET A 73 -0.12 2.20 17.16
N GLY A 74 -0.88 3.29 17.07
CA GLY A 74 -0.66 4.50 17.87
C GLY A 74 0.54 5.33 17.40
N GLY A 75 0.87 5.29 16.11
CA GLY A 75 2.01 5.97 15.49
C GLY A 75 2.07 7.48 15.75
N LEU A 76 0.92 8.13 15.96
CA LEU A 76 0.85 9.55 16.33
C LEU A 76 1.56 9.89 17.66
N THR A 77 1.69 8.91 18.56
CA THR A 77 2.38 9.06 19.86
C THR A 77 3.68 8.25 19.95
N LYS A 78 4.00 7.46 18.92
CA LYS A 78 5.25 6.70 18.79
C LYS A 78 6.29 7.51 18.00
N ASN A 79 7.47 6.91 17.79
CA ASN A 79 8.47 7.42 16.84
C ASN A 79 7.94 7.32 15.39
N LYS A 80 8.78 7.57 14.40
CA LYS A 80 8.41 7.46 12.98
C LYS A 80 8.51 6.02 12.47
N LEU A 81 7.84 5.75 11.34
CA LEU A 81 7.99 4.50 10.60
C LEU A 81 9.27 4.56 9.75
N ASN A 82 10.15 3.56 9.85
CA ASN A 82 11.37 3.58 9.04
C ASN A 82 11.03 3.21 7.58
N LEU A 83 11.56 3.96 6.63
CA LEU A 83 11.43 3.69 5.20
C LEU A 83 12.81 3.47 4.60
N VAL A 84 13.09 2.23 4.19
CA VAL A 84 14.40 1.79 3.70
C VAL A 84 14.33 1.54 2.20
N GLY A 85 15.33 2.00 1.45
CA GLY A 85 15.48 1.67 0.04
C GLY A 85 16.64 2.40 -0.62
N GLU A 86 16.73 2.28 -1.95
CA GLU A 86 17.58 3.16 -2.76
C GLU A 86 17.11 4.61 -2.64
N ARG A 87 18.05 5.57 -2.67
CA ARG A 87 17.76 7.00 -2.46
C ARG A 87 16.64 7.50 -3.38
N ASP A 88 16.78 7.27 -4.68
CA ASP A 88 15.79 7.70 -5.67
C ASP A 88 14.41 7.06 -5.44
N ALA A 89 14.38 5.80 -4.98
CA ALA A 89 13.12 5.10 -4.71
C ALA A 89 12.41 5.66 -3.47
N VAL A 90 13.15 5.92 -2.39
CA VAL A 90 12.62 6.53 -1.17
C VAL A 90 12.14 7.96 -1.44
N GLU A 91 12.90 8.77 -2.17
CA GLU A 91 12.52 10.13 -2.53
C GLU A 91 11.27 10.16 -3.44
N GLN A 92 11.20 9.28 -4.44
CA GLN A 92 10.01 9.13 -5.28
C GLN A 92 8.79 8.72 -4.47
N MET A 93 8.95 7.78 -3.53
CA MET A 93 7.87 7.31 -2.68
C MET A 93 7.37 8.41 -1.74
N LEU A 94 8.27 9.14 -1.09
CA LEU A 94 7.88 10.27 -0.23
C LEU A 94 7.16 11.36 -1.01
N ARG A 95 7.56 11.63 -2.26
CA ARG A 95 6.86 12.55 -3.15
C ARG A 95 5.46 12.04 -3.51
N LEU A 96 5.31 10.77 -3.87
CA LEU A 96 4.01 10.15 -4.15
C LEU A 96 3.08 10.28 -2.94
N MET A 97 3.58 9.93 -1.75
CA MET A 97 2.81 10.03 -0.51
C MET A 97 2.45 11.48 -0.16
N ASN A 98 3.32 12.45 -0.46
CA ASN A 98 3.00 13.86 -0.27
C ASN A 98 1.78 14.28 -1.10
N ILE A 99 1.77 13.91 -2.38
CA ILE A 99 0.64 14.21 -3.28
C ILE A 99 -0.62 13.45 -2.84
N ALA A 100 -0.48 12.16 -2.50
CA ALA A 100 -1.62 11.32 -2.14
C ALA A 100 -2.29 11.74 -0.81
N LEU A 101 -1.50 12.17 0.18
CA LEU A 101 -2.00 12.44 1.54
C LEU A 101 -2.18 13.92 1.86
N LEU A 102 -1.23 14.75 1.45
CA LEU A 102 -1.22 16.18 1.76
C LEU A 102 -1.71 17.02 0.58
N GLY A 103 -1.85 16.39 -0.59
CA GLY A 103 -2.22 17.07 -1.82
C GLY A 103 -1.04 17.81 -2.47
N PRO A 104 -1.28 18.38 -3.67
CA PRO A 104 -0.28 19.16 -4.38
C PRO A 104 0.01 20.48 -3.68
N ASP A 105 1.25 20.95 -3.77
CA ASP A 105 1.59 22.29 -3.32
C ASP A 105 1.22 23.37 -4.37
N ARG A 106 1.37 24.64 -3.98
CA ARG A 106 1.08 25.78 -4.88
C ARG A 106 1.92 25.73 -6.17
N ALA A 107 3.19 25.39 -6.07
CA ALA A 107 4.09 25.36 -7.22
C ALA A 107 3.69 24.23 -8.19
N GLU A 108 3.24 23.09 -7.67
CA GLU A 108 2.69 22.00 -8.48
C GLU A 108 1.41 22.43 -9.21
N PHE A 109 0.45 23.06 -8.51
CA PHE A 109 -0.75 23.59 -9.16
C PHE A 109 -0.44 24.61 -10.27
N GLU A 110 0.50 25.54 -10.01
CA GLU A 110 0.95 26.54 -10.97
C GLU A 110 1.62 25.89 -12.19
N ALA A 111 2.49 24.89 -11.96
CA ALA A 111 3.15 24.15 -13.03
C ALA A 111 2.16 23.37 -13.91
N TRP A 112 1.03 22.93 -13.35
CA TRP A 112 -0.03 22.25 -14.10
C TRP A 112 -0.99 23.21 -14.82
N GLY A 113 -0.83 24.52 -14.63
CA GLY A 113 -1.71 25.53 -15.22
C GLY A 113 -3.11 25.54 -14.59
N SER A 114 -3.21 25.24 -13.30
CA SER A 114 -4.47 25.22 -12.57
C SER A 114 -4.99 26.64 -12.33
N GLU A 115 -6.32 26.82 -12.43
CA GLU A 115 -6.95 28.12 -12.20
C GLU A 115 -6.71 28.62 -10.76
N PRO A 116 -6.34 29.90 -10.54
CA PRO A 116 -5.99 30.41 -9.21
C PRO A 116 -7.07 30.23 -8.15
N SER A 117 -8.34 30.30 -8.53
CA SER A 117 -9.46 30.07 -7.60
C SER A 117 -9.51 28.61 -7.13
N ALA A 118 -9.37 27.65 -8.04
CA ALA A 118 -9.34 26.23 -7.73
C ALA A 118 -8.09 25.89 -6.90
N THR A 119 -6.93 26.44 -7.25
CA THR A 119 -5.70 26.27 -6.47
C THR A 119 -5.88 26.72 -5.03
N ASN A 120 -6.46 27.91 -4.79
CA ASN A 120 -6.68 28.41 -3.44
C ASN A 120 -7.72 27.60 -2.66
N GLU A 121 -8.76 27.11 -3.33
CA GLU A 121 -9.76 26.20 -2.73
C GLU A 121 -9.11 24.91 -2.27
N TRP A 122 -8.38 24.20 -3.14
CA TRP A 122 -7.76 22.92 -2.82
C TRP A 122 -6.64 23.04 -1.78
N LEU A 123 -5.85 24.12 -1.80
CA LEU A 123 -4.88 24.41 -0.74
C LEU A 123 -5.58 24.65 0.61
N GLY A 124 -6.75 25.29 0.61
CA GLY A 124 -7.58 25.46 1.80
C GLY A 124 -8.11 24.12 2.33
N VAL A 125 -8.61 23.25 1.46
CA VAL A 125 -9.06 21.91 1.82
C VAL A 125 -7.92 21.08 2.40
N ALA A 126 -6.74 21.09 1.77
CA ALA A 126 -5.56 20.39 2.26
C ALA A 126 -5.13 20.87 3.66
N ALA A 127 -5.13 22.20 3.87
CA ALA A 127 -4.79 22.78 5.16
C ALA A 127 -5.83 22.47 6.26
N ASP A 128 -7.10 22.26 5.92
CA ASP A 128 -8.14 21.89 6.88
C ASP A 128 -8.12 20.39 7.22
N ALA A 129 -7.95 19.54 6.20
CA ALA A 129 -7.98 18.08 6.33
C ALA A 129 -6.67 17.45 6.82
N GLY A 130 -5.53 18.15 6.69
CA GLY A 130 -4.22 17.63 7.06
C GLY A 130 -4.09 17.30 8.54
N LEU A 131 -3.29 16.28 8.87
CA LEU A 131 -2.96 15.94 10.27
C LEU A 131 -2.09 17.04 10.88
N LYS A 132 -2.52 17.64 11.99
CA LYS A 132 -1.83 18.76 12.63
C LYS A 132 -1.26 18.36 13.98
N ARG A 133 -0.11 18.95 14.34
CA ARG A 133 0.46 18.80 15.69
C ARG A 133 -0.26 19.69 16.71
N ASP A 134 -0.50 20.94 16.30
CA ASP A 134 -1.24 21.99 17.02
C ASP A 134 -2.18 22.69 16.02
N GLN A 135 -2.89 23.77 16.39
CA GLN A 135 -3.98 24.33 15.56
C GLN A 135 -3.60 24.75 14.13
N ASP A 136 -2.33 25.06 13.84
CA ASP A 136 -1.95 25.75 12.60
C ASP A 136 -0.93 25.02 11.69
N ASP A 137 -0.25 23.97 12.16
CA ASP A 137 0.81 23.31 11.38
C ASP A 137 0.46 21.88 10.99
N CYS A 138 0.13 21.70 9.70
CA CYS A 138 0.04 20.37 9.08
C CYS A 138 1.41 19.68 9.11
N LEU A 139 1.41 18.42 9.52
CA LEU A 139 2.61 17.60 9.61
C LEU A 139 3.12 17.25 8.20
N PRO A 140 4.39 17.54 7.88
CA PRO A 140 4.98 17.13 6.61
C PRO A 140 5.16 15.61 6.55
N MET A 141 5.32 15.03 5.37
CA MET A 141 5.52 13.57 5.20
C MET A 141 6.68 13.01 6.03
N LEU A 142 7.77 13.76 6.17
CA LEU A 142 8.94 13.39 7.00
C LEU A 142 8.65 13.40 8.51
N ALA A 143 7.48 13.88 8.95
CA ALA A 143 7.03 13.70 10.33
C ALA A 143 6.58 12.26 10.59
N PHE A 144 6.15 11.54 9.54
CA PHE A 144 5.66 10.16 9.66
C PHE A 144 6.72 9.10 9.33
N PHE A 145 7.69 9.45 8.48
CA PHE A 145 8.76 8.55 8.07
C PHE A 145 10.15 8.97 8.54
N GLU A 146 10.97 8.00 8.91
CA GLU A 146 12.42 8.15 9.02
C GLU A 146 13.08 7.45 7.82
N PRO A 147 13.63 8.19 6.86
CA PRO A 147 14.22 7.58 5.66
C PRO A 147 15.62 7.01 5.96
N TYR A 148 15.87 5.82 5.42
CA TYR A 148 17.13 5.11 5.50
C TYR A 148 17.54 4.68 4.09
N PHE A 149 18.78 4.96 3.71
CA PHE A 149 19.28 4.69 2.37
C PHE A 149 20.32 3.59 2.39
N PHE A 150 20.31 2.73 1.36
CA PHE A 150 21.43 1.81 1.15
C PHE A 150 22.69 2.60 0.77
N GLU A 151 23.73 2.47 1.59
CA GLU A 151 25.05 3.06 1.34
C GLU A 151 26.03 1.90 1.11
N ASN A 152 26.61 1.82 -0.09
CA ASN A 152 27.40 0.67 -0.54
C ASN A 152 26.66 -0.67 -0.38
N GLY A 153 25.37 -0.70 -0.71
CA GLY A 153 24.52 -1.90 -0.68
C GLY A 153 24.06 -2.34 0.71
N SER A 154 24.20 -1.50 1.75
CA SER A 154 23.67 -1.85 3.07
C SER A 154 23.26 -0.63 3.90
N VAL A 155 22.39 -0.84 4.88
CA VAL A 155 21.97 0.17 5.85
C VAL A 155 21.78 -0.46 7.23
N THR A 156 21.94 0.32 8.28
CA THR A 156 21.72 -0.12 9.66
C THR A 156 20.56 0.66 10.27
N VAL A 157 19.56 -0.07 10.77
CA VAL A 157 18.37 0.47 11.43
C VAL A 157 18.31 -0.11 12.85
N GLY A 158 18.72 0.69 13.84
CA GLY A 158 18.88 0.21 15.21
C GLY A 158 19.95 -0.91 15.29
N PRO A 159 19.64 -2.08 15.90
CA PRO A 159 20.59 -3.19 15.98
C PRO A 159 20.66 -4.05 14.70
N VAL A 160 19.78 -3.77 13.72
CA VAL A 160 19.63 -4.61 12.53
C VAL A 160 20.35 -3.99 11.34
N ARG A 161 21.17 -4.79 10.65
CA ARG A 161 21.75 -4.45 9.35
C ARG A 161 20.94 -5.10 8.24
N ILE A 162 20.53 -4.30 7.26
CA ILE A 162 19.86 -4.76 6.04
C ILE A 162 20.83 -4.56 4.88
N SER A 163 21.15 -5.64 4.16
CA SER A 163 22.02 -5.58 2.97
C SER A 163 21.21 -5.94 1.72
N HIS A 164 21.37 -5.14 0.68
CA HIS A 164 20.88 -5.45 -0.67
C HIS A 164 21.90 -6.35 -1.36
N LEU A 165 21.50 -7.59 -1.67
CA LEU A 165 22.40 -8.61 -2.23
C LEU A 165 22.33 -8.68 -3.76
N ALA A 166 21.12 -8.59 -4.28
CA ALA A 166 20.78 -8.65 -5.70
C ALA A 166 19.34 -8.14 -5.89
N PHE A 167 18.87 -8.12 -7.13
CA PHE A 167 17.50 -7.72 -7.46
C PHE A 167 16.46 -8.51 -6.64
N ASP A 168 15.68 -7.80 -5.82
CA ASP A 168 14.68 -8.33 -4.88
C ASP A 168 15.23 -9.36 -3.87
N CYS A 169 16.52 -9.29 -3.56
CA CYS A 169 17.21 -10.18 -2.64
C CYS A 169 17.93 -9.37 -1.56
N TYR A 170 17.59 -9.62 -0.30
CA TYR A 170 18.12 -8.88 0.85
C TYR A 170 18.67 -9.83 1.91
N ARG A 171 19.46 -9.30 2.83
CA ARG A 171 19.92 -10.00 4.02
C ARG A 171 19.68 -9.15 5.25
N VAL A 172 19.07 -9.76 6.26
CA VAL A 172 18.88 -9.16 7.59
C VAL A 172 19.86 -9.80 8.55
N GLN A 173 20.61 -8.97 9.28
CA GLN A 173 21.57 -9.43 10.30
C GLN A 173 21.29 -8.71 11.62
N GLU A 174 21.10 -9.46 12.70
CA GLU A 174 21.02 -8.99 14.08
C GLU A 174 22.02 -9.82 14.92
N ASP A 175 22.95 -9.18 15.62
CA ASP A 175 24.01 -9.85 16.38
C ASP A 175 24.81 -10.91 15.59
N THR A 176 24.52 -12.20 15.82
CA THR A 176 25.18 -13.34 15.16
C THR A 176 24.26 -14.07 14.17
N SER A 177 22.98 -13.72 14.11
CA SER A 177 22.03 -14.27 13.17
C SER A 177 22.01 -13.50 11.85
N SER A 178 21.73 -14.23 10.79
CA SER A 178 21.78 -13.74 9.42
C SER A 178 20.76 -14.52 8.61
N THR A 179 19.76 -13.82 8.07
CA THR A 179 18.66 -14.41 7.33
C THR A 179 18.53 -13.73 5.97
N ASP A 180 18.57 -14.53 4.89
CA ASP A 180 18.34 -14.04 3.54
C ASP A 180 16.84 -13.97 3.24
N VAL A 181 16.42 -12.90 2.59
CA VAL A 181 15.05 -12.58 2.23
C VAL A 181 14.97 -12.51 0.71
N PHE A 182 14.32 -13.51 0.11
CA PHE A 182 14.17 -13.64 -1.34
C PHE A 182 12.73 -13.32 -1.76
N LEU A 183 12.57 -12.32 -2.64
CA LEU A 183 11.29 -11.97 -3.27
C LEU A 183 11.32 -12.08 -4.81
N ASN A 184 12.48 -12.39 -5.38
CA ASN A 184 12.72 -12.51 -6.83
C ASN A 184 11.95 -13.67 -7.50
N GLU A 185 11.51 -14.67 -6.73
CA GLU A 185 10.73 -15.80 -7.24
C GLU A 185 9.21 -15.56 -7.26
N ASP A 186 8.74 -14.49 -6.59
CA ASP A 186 7.33 -14.14 -6.54
C ASP A 186 6.91 -13.57 -7.91
N ARG A 187 6.46 -14.45 -8.82
CA ARG A 187 6.04 -14.05 -10.17
C ARG A 187 4.62 -13.56 -10.27
N GLN A 188 3.77 -13.92 -9.31
CA GLN A 188 2.36 -13.58 -9.27
C GLN A 188 2.01 -13.03 -7.89
N VAL A 189 1.19 -11.98 -7.88
CA VAL A 189 0.66 -11.39 -6.65
C VAL A 189 -0.79 -11.81 -6.52
N GLN A 190 -1.09 -12.54 -5.44
CA GLN A 190 -2.44 -13.01 -5.15
C GLN A 190 -2.99 -12.27 -3.93
N PRO A 191 -4.33 -12.08 -3.84
CA PRO A 191 -4.97 -11.49 -2.69
C PRO A 191 -4.59 -12.22 -1.39
N ALA A 192 -4.39 -11.44 -0.33
CA ALA A 192 -4.02 -11.97 0.98
C ALA A 192 -5.21 -12.56 1.75
N TYR A 193 -6.37 -12.73 1.11
CA TYR A 193 -7.63 -13.23 1.68
C TYR A 193 -8.33 -14.15 0.66
N PRO A 194 -9.22 -15.04 1.11
CA PRO A 194 -9.97 -15.89 0.18
C PRO A 194 -10.93 -15.05 -0.67
N ILE A 195 -10.92 -15.28 -1.98
CA ILE A 195 -11.96 -14.79 -2.88
C ILE A 195 -13.04 -15.87 -2.99
N HIS A 196 -14.28 -15.49 -2.67
CA HIS A 196 -15.44 -16.37 -2.79
C HIS A 196 -16.08 -16.17 -4.16
N ALA A 197 -16.09 -17.23 -4.97
CA ALA A 197 -16.76 -17.24 -6.26
C ALA A 197 -18.24 -17.58 -6.08
N ASP A 198 -19.10 -16.60 -6.33
CA ASP A 198 -20.54 -16.80 -6.41
C ASP A 198 -20.94 -16.71 -7.88
N TYR A 199 -20.73 -17.81 -8.60
CA TYR A 199 -21.08 -17.91 -10.02
C TYR A 199 -22.59 -18.08 -10.16
N ASN A 200 -23.32 -16.98 -10.03
CA ASN A 200 -24.72 -16.94 -10.39
C ASN A 200 -24.81 -16.57 -11.87
N THR A 201 -25.34 -17.47 -12.70
CA THR A 201 -25.68 -17.15 -14.09
C THR A 201 -26.72 -16.04 -14.08
N SER A 202 -26.27 -14.80 -14.23
CA SER A 202 -27.12 -13.62 -14.24
C SER A 202 -27.85 -13.54 -15.58
N THR A 203 -29.17 -13.43 -15.53
CA THR A 203 -29.98 -13.02 -16.69
C THR A 203 -29.62 -11.58 -17.06
N LEU A 204 -29.75 -11.21 -18.33
CA LEU A 204 -29.40 -9.86 -18.81
C LEU A 204 -30.12 -8.76 -17.99
N SER A 205 -29.42 -8.17 -17.02
CA SER A 205 -29.97 -7.15 -16.13
C SER A 205 -30.08 -5.81 -16.86
N ARG A 206 -31.26 -5.18 -16.81
CA ARG A 206 -31.45 -3.81 -17.33
C ARG A 206 -30.79 -2.77 -16.43
N PHE A 207 -30.79 -3.02 -15.14
CA PHE A 207 -30.09 -2.22 -14.14
C PHE A 207 -29.72 -3.13 -12.97
N GLY A 208 -28.50 -3.01 -12.45
CA GLY A 208 -28.04 -3.78 -11.30
C GLY A 208 -26.77 -3.22 -10.71
N LEU A 209 -26.49 -3.54 -9.45
CA LEU A 209 -25.23 -3.20 -8.78
C LEU A 209 -24.66 -4.49 -8.22
N GLU A 210 -23.46 -4.84 -8.67
CA GLU A 210 -22.68 -5.95 -8.11
C GLU A 210 -21.65 -5.38 -7.14
N VAL A 211 -21.60 -5.94 -5.94
CA VAL A 211 -20.62 -5.56 -4.91
C VAL A 211 -19.45 -6.52 -5.01
N LEU A 212 -18.31 -6.04 -5.51
CA LEU A 212 -17.07 -6.84 -5.58
C LEU A 212 -16.42 -6.95 -4.19
N GLY A 213 -16.43 -5.84 -3.46
CA GLY A 213 -16.04 -5.76 -2.06
C GLY A 213 -16.74 -4.59 -1.35
N GLY A 214 -16.78 -4.65 -0.03
CA GLY A 214 -17.50 -3.66 0.80
C GLY A 214 -16.81 -3.37 2.13
N ALA A 215 -15.55 -3.77 2.28
CA ALA A 215 -14.80 -3.61 3.52
C ALA A 215 -13.75 -2.51 3.39
N THR A 216 -13.14 -2.17 4.53
CA THR A 216 -12.03 -1.22 4.58
C THR A 216 -10.69 -1.95 4.32
N GLY A 217 -9.61 -1.20 4.08
CA GLY A 217 -8.25 -1.76 4.03
C GLY A 217 -7.78 -2.41 5.33
N PHE A 218 -8.47 -2.14 6.46
CA PHE A 218 -8.16 -2.71 7.77
C PHE A 218 -8.91 -4.02 8.06
N THR A 219 -9.92 -4.38 7.26
CA THR A 219 -10.66 -5.63 7.44
C THR A 219 -9.85 -6.79 6.85
N PRO A 220 -9.29 -7.72 7.65
CA PRO A 220 -8.28 -8.64 7.12
C PRO A 220 -8.84 -9.72 6.18
N ASN A 221 -10.13 -10.04 6.29
CA ASN A 221 -10.73 -11.20 5.62
C ASN A 221 -11.64 -10.85 4.45
N GLU A 222 -11.82 -9.56 4.14
CA GLU A 222 -12.77 -9.11 3.13
C GLU A 222 -12.10 -8.11 2.19
N PRO A 223 -12.42 -8.11 0.88
CA PRO A 223 -11.89 -7.15 -0.08
C PRO A 223 -12.27 -5.70 0.23
N CYS A 224 -11.40 -4.76 -0.15
CA CYS A 224 -11.72 -3.33 -0.17
C CYS A 224 -12.94 -3.04 -1.05
N THR A 225 -13.57 -1.89 -0.83
CA THR A 225 -14.73 -1.47 -1.61
C THR A 225 -14.42 -1.43 -3.12
N GLY A 226 -15.32 -2.04 -3.89
CA GLY A 226 -15.33 -1.98 -5.35
C GLY A 226 -16.70 -2.41 -5.84
N LEU A 227 -17.31 -1.64 -6.74
CA LEU A 227 -18.66 -1.91 -7.23
C LEU A 227 -18.68 -1.97 -8.76
N VAL A 228 -19.63 -2.73 -9.29
CA VAL A 228 -19.90 -2.77 -10.72
C VAL A 228 -21.36 -2.41 -10.95
N LEU A 229 -21.58 -1.26 -11.59
CA LEU A 229 -22.90 -0.85 -12.05
C LEU A 229 -23.18 -1.48 -13.42
N CYS A 230 -24.28 -2.23 -13.53
CA CYS A 230 -24.80 -2.75 -14.78
C CYS A 230 -25.96 -1.87 -15.27
N PHE A 231 -25.89 -1.43 -16.53
CA PHE A 231 -27.00 -0.78 -17.22
C PHE A 231 -27.14 -1.35 -18.64
N ASN A 232 -28.28 -1.99 -18.92
CA ASN A 232 -28.60 -2.67 -20.18
C ASN A 232 -27.48 -3.59 -20.69
N GLY A 233 -26.86 -4.36 -19.79
CA GLY A 233 -25.79 -5.30 -20.11
C GLY A 233 -24.39 -4.66 -20.32
N SER A 234 -24.26 -3.35 -20.17
CA SER A 234 -22.95 -2.67 -20.09
C SER A 234 -22.57 -2.48 -18.62
N PHE A 235 -21.29 -2.73 -18.30
CA PHE A 235 -20.79 -2.53 -16.95
C PHE A 235 -19.95 -1.26 -16.84
N MET A 236 -20.07 -0.59 -15.69
CA MET A 236 -19.21 0.50 -15.25
C MET A 236 -18.62 0.13 -13.90
N LEU A 237 -17.30 0.22 -13.77
CA LEU A 237 -16.62 0.11 -12.48
C LEU A 237 -16.83 1.39 -11.68
N ILE A 238 -17.15 1.25 -10.41
CA ILE A 238 -17.04 2.32 -9.41
C ILE A 238 -15.89 1.89 -8.52
N ASP A 239 -14.79 2.62 -8.66
CA ASP A 239 -13.44 2.30 -8.19
C ASP A 239 -12.83 1.03 -8.80
N SER A 240 -11.52 1.07 -9.03
CA SER A 240 -10.73 -0.08 -9.48
C SER A 240 -10.01 -0.68 -8.28
N MET A 241 -10.69 -1.59 -7.58
CA MET A 241 -10.11 -2.25 -6.41
C MET A 241 -8.91 -3.15 -6.77
N PRO A 242 -8.00 -3.41 -5.82
CA PRO A 242 -6.96 -4.42 -5.98
C PRO A 242 -7.51 -5.79 -6.38
N PHE A 243 -6.74 -6.52 -7.20
CA PHE A 243 -7.09 -7.86 -7.68
C PHE A 243 -8.42 -7.91 -8.46
N LEU A 244 -8.70 -6.83 -9.21
CA LEU A 244 -9.95 -6.65 -9.96
C LEU A 244 -10.27 -7.83 -10.88
N ASP A 245 -9.29 -8.34 -11.63
CA ASP A 245 -9.49 -9.44 -12.57
C ASP A 245 -10.00 -10.70 -11.83
N GLN A 246 -9.45 -11.01 -10.65
CA GLN A 246 -9.91 -12.13 -9.81
C GLN A 246 -11.33 -11.89 -9.28
N HIS A 247 -11.64 -10.66 -8.85
CA HIS A 247 -12.96 -10.30 -8.32
C HIS A 247 -14.05 -10.30 -9.40
N LEU A 248 -13.78 -9.77 -10.60
CA LEU A 248 -14.70 -9.83 -11.73
C LEU A 248 -14.95 -11.29 -12.16
N TYR A 249 -13.88 -12.10 -12.24
CA TYR A 249 -14.00 -13.52 -12.56
C TYR A 249 -14.86 -14.28 -11.54
N ALA A 250 -14.68 -13.98 -10.24
CA ALA A 250 -15.49 -14.56 -9.16
C ALA A 250 -16.99 -14.22 -9.27
N ARG A 251 -17.34 -13.14 -10.00
CA ARG A 251 -18.73 -12.73 -10.30
C ARG A 251 -19.20 -13.15 -11.70
N GLY A 252 -18.38 -13.86 -12.47
CA GLY A 252 -18.69 -14.22 -13.85
C GLY A 252 -18.75 -13.03 -14.81
N ILE A 253 -18.14 -11.90 -14.44
CA ILE A 253 -18.07 -10.69 -15.27
C ILE A 253 -16.76 -10.72 -16.04
N SER A 254 -16.82 -10.62 -17.36
CA SER A 254 -15.62 -10.44 -18.17
C SER A 254 -15.21 -8.98 -18.14
N LYS A 255 -13.92 -8.70 -17.94
CA LYS A 255 -13.36 -7.34 -18.02
C LYS A 255 -13.66 -6.63 -19.34
N ASN A 256 -13.83 -7.39 -20.43
CA ASN A 256 -14.18 -6.85 -21.74
C ASN A 256 -15.63 -6.33 -21.82
N GLN A 257 -16.46 -6.59 -20.82
CA GLN A 257 -17.83 -6.06 -20.72
C GLN A 257 -17.88 -4.73 -19.94
N THR A 258 -16.76 -4.31 -19.35
CA THR A 258 -16.63 -3.02 -18.68
C THR A 258 -16.34 -1.93 -19.71
N SER A 259 -17.26 -0.96 -19.80
CA SER A 259 -17.19 0.14 -20.78
C SER A 259 -16.67 1.45 -20.18
N ALA A 260 -16.68 1.58 -18.84
CA ALA A 260 -16.26 2.79 -18.14
C ALA A 260 -15.77 2.48 -16.72
N CYS A 261 -14.95 3.38 -16.18
CA CYS A 261 -14.54 3.40 -14.78
C CYS A 261 -14.81 4.79 -14.21
N PHE A 262 -15.47 4.85 -13.07
CA PHE A 262 -15.65 6.03 -12.26
C PHE A 262 -14.80 5.88 -11.00
N LEU A 263 -13.80 6.74 -10.83
CA LEU A 263 -12.96 6.76 -9.64
C LEU A 263 -13.52 7.81 -8.68
N THR A 264 -13.83 7.39 -7.46
CA THR A 264 -14.33 8.26 -6.39
C THR A 264 -13.19 9.14 -5.84
N HIS A 265 -11.99 8.55 -5.70
CA HIS A 265 -10.75 9.19 -5.29
C HIS A 265 -9.56 8.30 -5.68
N VAL A 266 -8.34 8.73 -5.36
CA VAL A 266 -7.10 8.00 -5.64
C VAL A 266 -6.42 7.66 -4.31
N HIS A 267 -6.18 6.37 -4.11
CA HIS A 267 -5.21 5.84 -3.13
C HIS A 267 -3.95 5.41 -3.90
N ASP A 268 -2.85 5.16 -3.18
CA ASP A 268 -1.58 4.69 -3.77
C ASP A 268 -1.65 3.33 -4.46
#